data_AF-A0A821PD23-F1
#
_entry.id   AF-A0A821PD23-F1
#
_cell.length_a   1.000
_cell.length_b   1.000
_cell.length_c   1.000
_cell.angle_alpha   90.00
_cell.angle_beta   90.00
_cell.angle_gamma   90.00
#
_symmetry.space_group_name_H-M   'P 1'
#
loop_
_entity.id
_entity.type
_entity.pdbx_description
1 polymer ?
#
loop_
_entity_poly.entity_id
_entity_poly.type
_entity_poly.pdbx_seq_one_letter_code
_entity_poly.pdbx_strand_id
1 'polypeptide(L)'
;MESVKNSGSTIVTSHSLRKYETRHIAPITIQLKEIFGHYETGEIILCNAPDFSNSEIPEVDIVNGVAVIEALKECRSIKILALSSYDSLVDRERGILKLIRTLIDMVDGIEHRLDSICYGFTKCPVMADINALLVDLKSSTVDAFSESDSVLMTVLLDMIEKTVNGAALKIDPIDGDPKELIKKFKHIHGIAYPGEVFRFSINASAANNALVYIEQCEKVDHVRVKENAADAHEILKTYISEYGNFLHQKIRCKFNHTITCIDVQEDLFQGLRSIEICIDADSFCQAEKIMDNLSCAQRELADICTSDSVYKKSEELRKKFDNIVSTISSRYDSLDVEDYSFHSPKDLLKKLELVESRGGTRYHQIRMTVLRKIRQNFSLAIEKLLDTPLDERPAKMRSLNCALCFLPEELQTSFKLQLDEFSQLFTDEEKMRRVNLKTYSKTGTTTYPSS
;
A
#
# COMPACT_ATOMS: atom_id res chain seq x y z
N MET A 1 -55.02 0.28 22.83
CA MET A 1 -53.84 0.76 22.08
C MET A 1 -54.12 0.47 20.61
N GLU A 2 -54.55 1.49 19.87
CA GLU A 2 -54.71 1.37 18.41
C GLU A 2 -53.32 1.44 17.78
N SER A 3 -52.93 0.38 17.07
CA SER A 3 -51.68 0.33 16.32
C SER A 3 -51.76 1.33 15.17
N VAL A 4 -50.86 2.32 15.15
CA VAL A 4 -50.66 3.21 14.01
C VAL A 4 -50.18 2.37 12.84
N LYS A 5 -51.07 2.09 11.88
CA LYS A 5 -50.72 1.44 10.61
C LYS A 5 -50.22 2.52 9.65
N ASN A 6 -48.92 2.53 9.42
CA ASN A 6 -48.31 3.33 8.36
C ASN A 6 -48.67 2.70 7.01
N SER A 7 -49.34 3.44 6.13
CA SER A 7 -49.83 2.97 4.82
C SER A 7 -48.70 2.71 3.81
N GLY A 8 -47.44 2.99 4.17
CA GLY A 8 -46.25 2.70 3.37
C GLY A 8 -45.43 1.47 3.79
N SER A 9 -45.81 0.75 4.85
CA SER A 9 -45.03 -0.39 5.37
C SER A 9 -45.77 -1.70 5.14
N THR A 10 -45.40 -2.45 4.11
CA THR A 10 -45.73 -3.88 4.06
C THR A 10 -45.15 -4.53 5.31
N ILE A 11 -45.98 -5.22 6.11
CA ILE A 11 -45.50 -6.07 7.20
C ILE A 11 -44.66 -7.16 6.55
N VAL A 12 -43.34 -7.01 6.57
CA VAL A 12 -42.40 -8.04 6.15
C VAL A 12 -42.21 -8.98 7.32
N THR A 13 -42.88 -10.13 7.28
CA THR A 13 -42.58 -11.27 8.15
C THR A 13 -41.21 -11.85 7.75
N SER A 14 -40.22 -11.69 8.63
CA SER A 14 -38.83 -12.06 8.35
C SER A 14 -38.63 -13.58 8.31
N HIS A 15 -38.33 -14.13 7.13
CA HIS A 15 -37.68 -15.44 7.00
C HIS A 15 -36.15 -15.28 7.12
N SER A 16 -35.56 -16.06 8.03
CA SER A 16 -34.17 -16.05 8.44
C SER A 16 -33.26 -16.76 7.43
N LEU A 17 -32.71 -16.09 6.40
CA LEU A 17 -31.55 -16.62 5.63
C LEU A 17 -30.86 -15.67 4.62
N ARG A 18 -31.18 -14.37 4.56
CA ARG A 18 -30.37 -13.39 3.77
C ARG A 18 -29.78 -12.35 4.72
N LYS A 19 -28.44 -12.19 4.71
CA LYS A 19 -27.76 -11.03 5.32
C LYS A 19 -28.39 -9.78 4.71
N TYR A 20 -29.11 -8.99 5.51
CA TYR A 20 -29.72 -7.75 5.05
C TYR A 20 -28.64 -6.70 4.93
N GLU A 21 -28.20 -6.44 3.70
CA GLU A 21 -27.33 -5.32 3.37
C GLU A 21 -28.22 -4.13 3.03
N THR A 22 -28.24 -3.11 3.89
CA THR A 22 -28.89 -1.83 3.56
C THR A 22 -27.99 -1.13 2.53
N ARG A 23 -28.51 -0.87 1.33
CA ARG A 23 -27.72 -0.30 0.22
C ARG A 23 -27.99 1.18 -0.06
N HIS A 24 -28.97 1.78 0.62
CA HIS A 24 -29.34 3.18 0.44
C HIS A 24 -29.87 3.76 1.75
N ILE A 25 -29.73 5.07 1.94
CA ILE A 25 -30.48 5.75 2.99
C ILE A 25 -31.97 5.64 2.67
N ALA A 26 -32.71 5.04 3.59
CA ALA A 26 -34.18 5.05 3.56
C ALA A 26 -34.68 6.08 4.58
N PRO A 27 -35.18 7.25 4.14
CA PRO A 27 -35.81 8.21 5.04
C PRO A 27 -37.21 7.74 5.42
N ILE A 28 -37.51 7.77 6.72
CA ILE A 28 -38.84 7.53 7.26
C ILE A 28 -39.31 8.84 7.90
N THR A 29 -40.39 9.40 7.36
CA THR A 29 -40.99 10.61 7.94
C THR A 29 -41.98 10.22 9.03
N ILE A 30 -41.79 10.78 10.21
CA ILE A 30 -42.60 10.55 11.40
C ILE A 30 -43.28 11.86 11.77
N GLN A 31 -44.61 11.88 11.73
CA GLN A 31 -45.38 13.05 12.11
C GLN A 31 -45.50 13.12 13.64
N LEU A 32 -45.06 14.22 14.25
CA LEU A 32 -45.03 14.35 15.72
C LEU A 32 -46.42 14.23 16.35
N LYS A 33 -47.47 14.64 15.62
CA LYS A 33 -48.86 14.48 16.03
C LYS A 33 -49.31 13.02 16.20
N GLU A 34 -48.69 12.07 15.50
CA GLU A 34 -49.00 10.64 15.61
C GLU A 34 -48.42 10.04 16.90
N ILE A 35 -47.33 10.63 17.40
CA ILE A 35 -46.64 10.18 18.62
C ILE A 35 -47.21 10.87 19.86
N PHE A 36 -47.38 12.20 19.81
CA PHE A 36 -47.76 13.00 20.98
C PHE A 36 -49.20 13.52 20.96
N GLY A 37 -49.96 13.29 19.87
CA GLY A 37 -51.32 13.79 19.69
C GLY A 37 -51.38 15.14 18.98
N HIS A 38 -52.59 15.62 18.69
CA HIS A 38 -52.85 16.73 17.76
C HIS A 38 -52.22 18.09 18.12
N TYR A 39 -51.77 18.29 19.36
CA TYR A 39 -51.16 19.55 19.81
C TYR A 39 -49.70 19.70 19.40
N GLU A 40 -49.04 18.62 19.00
CA GLU A 40 -47.65 18.61 18.59
C GLU A 40 -47.55 18.69 17.06
N THR A 41 -46.92 19.75 16.56
CA THR A 41 -46.76 20.01 15.13
C THR A 41 -45.33 19.77 14.68
N GLY A 42 -45.17 19.37 13.41
CA GLY A 42 -43.87 19.12 12.79
C GLY A 42 -43.60 17.66 12.55
N GLU A 43 -42.45 17.38 11.95
CA GLU A 43 -42.04 16.05 11.53
C GLU A 43 -40.58 15.79 11.87
N ILE A 44 -40.25 14.50 12.03
CA ILE A 44 -38.89 14.00 12.15
C ILE A 44 -38.66 13.09 10.96
N ILE A 45 -37.55 13.30 10.26
CA ILE A 45 -37.08 12.39 9.21
C ILE A 45 -36.01 11.50 9.83
N LEU A 46 -36.34 10.23 10.03
CA LEU A 46 -35.40 9.22 10.49
C LEU A 46 -34.70 8.60 9.27
N CYS A 47 -33.41 8.84 9.16
CA CYS A 47 -32.60 8.25 8.11
C CYS A 47 -31.88 7.03 8.65
N ASN A 48 -32.21 5.83 8.15
CA ASN A 48 -31.38 4.66 8.43
C ASN A 48 -30.15 4.70 7.52
N ALA A 49 -28.96 4.83 8.11
CA ALA A 49 -27.71 4.77 7.35
C ALA A 49 -27.27 3.30 7.18
N PRO A 50 -26.69 2.93 6.02
CA PRO A 50 -26.03 1.65 5.86
C PRO A 50 -24.87 1.50 6.85
N ASP A 51 -24.62 0.27 7.29
CA ASP A 51 -23.47 -0.02 8.14
C ASP A 51 -22.18 0.32 7.38
N PHE A 52 -21.40 1.26 7.93
CA PHE A 52 -20.07 1.51 7.43
C PHE A 52 -19.22 0.26 7.68
N SER A 53 -18.67 -0.34 6.62
CA SER A 53 -17.68 -1.44 6.65
C SER A 53 -18.15 -2.85 6.96
N ASN A 54 -19.39 -3.19 6.60
CA ASN A 54 -19.89 -4.57 6.66
C ASN A 54 -20.12 -5.19 5.27
N SER A 55 -19.88 -4.45 4.18
CA SER A 55 -20.05 -5.03 2.84
C SER A 55 -18.87 -5.95 2.49
N GLU A 56 -19.18 -7.06 1.83
CA GLU A 56 -18.15 -7.92 1.23
C GLU A 56 -17.59 -7.29 -0.07
N ILE A 57 -18.18 -6.19 -0.55
CA ILE A 57 -17.92 -5.57 -1.86
C ILE A 57 -17.57 -4.08 -1.68
N PRO A 58 -16.30 -3.67 -1.89
CA PRO A 58 -15.81 -2.31 -1.64
C PRO A 58 -16.60 -1.20 -2.35
N GLU A 59 -17.10 -1.48 -3.55
CA GLU A 59 -17.90 -0.52 -4.33
C GLU A 59 -19.20 -0.17 -3.62
N VAL A 60 -19.81 -1.13 -2.92
CA VAL A 60 -21.04 -0.91 -2.16
C VAL A 60 -20.75 0.00 -0.96
N ASP A 61 -19.66 -0.25 -0.23
CA ASP A 61 -19.23 0.63 0.87
C ASP A 61 -18.91 2.05 0.38
N ILE A 62 -18.28 2.20 -0.80
CA ILE A 62 -17.99 3.52 -1.38
C ILE A 62 -19.26 4.27 -1.74
N VAL A 63 -20.13 3.65 -2.54
CA VAL A 63 -21.37 4.28 -2.99
C VAL A 63 -22.25 4.62 -1.79
N ASN A 64 -22.32 3.72 -0.79
CA ASN A 64 -23.03 3.97 0.47
C ASN A 64 -22.44 5.17 1.22
N GLY A 65 -21.13 5.22 1.39
CA GLY A 65 -20.45 6.35 2.05
C GLY A 65 -20.73 7.68 1.35
N VAL A 66 -20.67 7.70 0.02
CA VAL A 66 -20.87 8.94 -0.78
C VAL A 66 -22.31 9.38 -0.65
N ALA A 67 -23.25 8.46 -0.94
CA ALA A 67 -24.67 8.75 -0.89
C ALA A 67 -25.12 9.21 0.51
N VAL A 68 -24.54 8.62 1.57
CA VAL A 68 -24.85 9.03 2.94
C VAL A 68 -24.41 10.45 3.20
N ILE A 69 -23.17 10.77 2.88
CA ILE A 69 -22.61 12.08 3.18
C ILE A 69 -23.29 13.16 2.36
N GLU A 70 -23.53 12.95 1.07
CA GLU A 70 -24.26 13.91 0.23
C GLU A 70 -25.68 14.16 0.76
N ALA A 71 -26.41 13.12 1.16
CA ALA A 71 -27.73 13.29 1.78
C ALA A 71 -27.66 14.06 3.11
N LEU A 72 -26.63 13.83 3.91
CA LEU A 72 -26.44 14.55 5.17
C LEU A 72 -26.11 16.04 4.93
N LYS A 73 -25.30 16.36 3.93
CA LYS A 73 -24.91 17.75 3.60
C LYS A 73 -26.09 18.62 3.17
N GLU A 74 -27.07 18.04 2.48
CA GLU A 74 -28.29 18.72 2.04
C GLU A 74 -29.31 18.97 3.17
N CYS A 75 -29.10 18.39 4.36
CA CYS A 75 -29.99 18.62 5.49
C CYS A 75 -29.81 20.03 6.06
N ARG A 76 -30.89 20.65 6.56
CA ARG A 76 -30.77 21.93 7.28
C ARG A 76 -30.04 21.77 8.62
N SER A 77 -30.34 20.68 9.32
CA SER A 77 -29.73 20.33 10.59
C SER A 77 -29.83 18.83 10.87
N ILE A 78 -28.83 18.27 11.56
CA ILE A 78 -28.76 16.83 11.87
C ILE A 78 -28.57 16.62 13.36
N LYS A 79 -29.27 15.63 13.92
CA LYS A 79 -29.02 15.06 15.24
C LYS A 79 -28.55 13.63 15.04
N ILE A 80 -27.49 13.22 15.74
CA ILE A 80 -26.90 11.89 15.54
C ILE A 80 -27.42 10.95 16.62
N LEU A 81 -27.97 9.80 16.22
CA LEU A 81 -28.25 8.68 17.10
C LEU A 81 -27.16 7.62 16.91
N ALA A 82 -26.15 7.63 17.78
CA ALA A 82 -25.07 6.67 17.77
C ALA A 82 -25.52 5.39 18.50
N LEU A 83 -25.82 4.34 17.74
CA LEU A 83 -26.35 3.08 18.26
C LEU A 83 -25.25 2.04 18.44
N SER A 84 -25.25 1.36 19.58
CA SER A 84 -24.47 0.14 19.81
C SER A 84 -25.35 -0.94 20.42
N SER A 85 -25.10 -2.21 20.10
CA SER A 85 -25.69 -3.32 20.85
C SER A 85 -24.89 -3.59 22.12
N TYR A 86 -25.54 -4.20 23.11
CA TYR A 86 -24.87 -4.73 24.29
C TYR A 86 -23.77 -5.75 23.94
N ASP A 87 -24.02 -6.62 22.96
CA ASP A 87 -23.01 -7.59 22.50
C ASP A 87 -21.74 -6.88 21.99
N SER A 88 -21.90 -5.74 21.30
CA SER A 88 -20.79 -4.94 20.77
C SER A 88 -19.99 -4.20 21.86
N LEU A 89 -20.61 -3.96 23.02
CA LEU A 89 -19.93 -3.44 24.21
C LEU A 89 -19.07 -4.53 24.85
N VAL A 90 -19.60 -5.75 24.98
CA VAL A 90 -18.95 -6.86 25.68
C VAL A 90 -17.87 -7.53 24.84
N ASP A 91 -17.94 -7.49 23.50
CA ASP A 91 -16.96 -8.08 22.60
C ASP A 91 -15.62 -7.31 22.56
N ARG A 92 -14.90 -7.40 23.69
CA ARG A 92 -13.60 -6.75 23.93
C ARG A 92 -13.58 -5.28 23.54
N GLU A 93 -14.73 -4.62 23.70
CA GLU A 93 -14.88 -3.17 23.59
C GLU A 93 -14.57 -2.62 22.18
N ARG A 94 -14.37 -3.50 21.18
CA ARG A 94 -14.03 -3.13 19.80
C ARG A 94 -15.18 -2.43 19.09
N GLY A 95 -16.41 -2.80 19.42
CA GLY A 95 -17.61 -2.21 18.81
C GLY A 95 -17.76 -0.72 19.13
N ILE A 96 -17.59 -0.35 20.39
CA ILE A 96 -17.66 1.07 20.82
C ILE A 96 -16.52 1.88 20.23
N LEU A 97 -15.29 1.37 20.28
CA LEU A 97 -14.16 2.09 19.69
C LEU A 97 -14.32 2.26 18.17
N LYS A 98 -14.89 1.26 17.48
CA LYS A 98 -15.25 1.37 16.06
C LYS A 98 -16.30 2.45 15.83
N LEU A 99 -17.37 2.49 16.63
CA LEU A 99 -18.42 3.51 16.55
C LEU A 99 -17.84 4.92 16.76
N ILE A 100 -17.01 5.12 17.80
CA ILE A 100 -16.37 6.41 18.08
C ILE A 100 -15.50 6.85 16.91
N ARG A 101 -14.68 5.96 16.34
CA ARG A 101 -13.85 6.27 15.17
C ARG A 101 -14.69 6.65 13.96
N THR A 102 -15.77 5.92 13.68
CA THR A 102 -16.70 6.27 12.60
C THR A 102 -17.24 7.69 12.79
N LEU A 103 -17.65 8.06 14.01
CA LEU A 103 -18.14 9.41 14.29
C LEU A 103 -17.05 10.47 14.08
N ILE A 104 -15.84 10.24 14.59
CA ILE A 104 -14.69 11.16 14.42
C ILE A 104 -14.36 11.37 12.96
N ASP A 105 -14.36 10.29 12.16
CA ASP A 105 -14.01 10.39 10.76
C ASP A 105 -15.12 11.08 9.94
N MET A 106 -16.39 10.91 10.32
CA MET A 106 -17.54 11.51 9.62
C MET A 106 -17.78 12.98 10.00
N VAL A 107 -17.43 13.41 11.21
CA VAL A 107 -17.82 14.72 11.76
C VAL A 107 -16.58 15.54 12.08
N ASP A 108 -16.34 16.60 11.30
CA ASP A 108 -15.22 17.50 11.51
C ASP A 108 -15.37 18.31 12.80
N GLY A 109 -14.33 18.30 13.63
CA GLY A 109 -14.33 18.92 14.96
C GLY A 109 -15.42 18.36 15.88
N ILE A 110 -15.59 17.04 15.92
CA ILE A 110 -16.64 16.36 16.69
C ILE A 110 -16.67 16.75 18.17
N GLU A 111 -15.51 17.06 18.77
CA GLU A 111 -15.36 17.51 20.16
C GLU A 111 -16.19 18.77 20.47
N HIS A 112 -16.50 19.58 19.46
CA HIS A 112 -17.32 20.78 19.60
C HIS A 112 -18.81 20.55 19.30
N ARG A 113 -19.20 19.31 19.04
CA ARG A 113 -20.54 18.92 18.53
C ARG A 113 -21.13 17.76 19.29
N LEU A 114 -20.53 17.39 20.42
CA LEU A 114 -20.97 16.28 21.25
C LEU A 114 -22.40 16.48 21.76
N ASP A 115 -22.83 17.71 22.00
CA ASP A 115 -24.21 18.08 22.36
C ASP A 115 -25.27 17.65 21.33
N SER A 116 -24.85 17.37 20.10
CA SER A 116 -25.70 16.92 19.00
C SER A 116 -25.77 15.40 18.83
N ILE A 117 -25.08 14.66 19.71
CA ILE A 117 -24.99 13.20 19.67
C ILE A 117 -25.76 12.59 20.84
N CYS A 118 -26.73 11.74 20.51
CA CYS A 118 -27.41 10.84 21.43
C CYS A 118 -26.80 9.44 21.34
N TYR A 119 -26.42 8.85 22.46
CA TYR A 119 -25.95 7.46 22.51
C TYR A 119 -27.09 6.54 22.89
N GLY A 120 -27.33 5.52 22.06
CA GLY A 120 -28.35 4.50 22.30
C GLY A 120 -27.74 3.11 22.36
N PHE A 121 -28.16 2.34 23.35
CA PHE A 121 -27.70 0.98 23.61
C PHE A 121 -28.86 0.02 23.50
N THR A 122 -28.77 -0.93 22.58
CA THR A 122 -29.83 -1.91 22.29
C THR A 122 -29.48 -3.28 22.87
N LYS A 123 -30.50 -4.14 23.05
CA LYS A 123 -30.35 -5.50 23.61
C LYS A 123 -29.68 -5.51 25.00
N CYS A 124 -29.80 -4.43 25.76
CA CYS A 124 -29.22 -4.34 27.09
C CYS A 124 -30.04 -5.15 28.09
N PRO A 125 -29.43 -6.08 28.85
CA PRO A 125 -30.09 -6.68 30.00
C PRO A 125 -30.57 -5.59 30.97
N VAL A 126 -31.70 -5.82 31.64
CA VAL A 126 -32.30 -4.86 32.59
C VAL A 126 -31.27 -4.42 33.65
N MET A 127 -30.50 -5.37 34.16
CA MET A 127 -29.51 -5.17 35.22
C MET A 127 -28.12 -4.73 34.71
N ALA A 128 -27.92 -4.59 33.40
CA ALA A 128 -26.62 -4.20 32.87
C ALA A 128 -26.29 -2.74 33.20
N ASP A 129 -25.09 -2.51 33.75
CA ASP A 129 -24.56 -1.17 33.99
C ASP A 129 -23.66 -0.76 32.82
N ILE A 130 -24.22 0.01 31.88
CA ILE A 130 -23.50 0.49 30.70
C ILE A 130 -22.41 1.49 31.09
N ASN A 131 -22.61 2.27 32.16
CA ASN A 131 -21.62 3.23 32.62
C ASN A 131 -20.36 2.49 33.11
N ALA A 132 -20.54 1.47 33.95
CA ALA A 132 -19.43 0.65 34.44
C ALA A 132 -18.62 0.03 33.28
N LEU A 133 -19.30 -0.53 32.27
CA LEU A 133 -18.63 -1.09 31.09
C LEU A 133 -17.81 -0.05 30.30
N LEU A 134 -18.32 1.17 30.14
CA LEU A 134 -17.58 2.23 29.45
C LEU A 134 -16.40 2.77 30.27
N VAL A 135 -16.53 2.80 31.61
CA VAL A 135 -15.44 3.18 32.52
C VAL A 135 -14.32 2.13 32.52
N ASP A 136 -14.69 0.85 32.48
CA ASP A 136 -13.74 -0.26 32.32
C ASP A 136 -13.01 -0.15 30.98
N LEU A 137 -13.74 0.08 29.89
CA LEU A 137 -13.17 0.34 28.55
C LEU A 137 -12.22 1.54 28.56
N LYS A 138 -12.58 2.64 29.21
CA LYS A 138 -11.67 3.79 29.33
C LYS A 138 -10.37 3.38 30.02
N SER A 139 -10.44 2.60 31.09
CA SER A 139 -9.28 2.17 31.87
C SER A 139 -8.37 1.23 31.07
N SER A 140 -8.93 0.31 30.28
CA SER A 140 -8.17 -0.59 29.39
C SER A 140 -7.50 0.16 28.22
N THR A 141 -8.10 1.28 27.82
CA THR A 141 -7.71 2.12 26.67
C THR A 141 -6.56 3.07 27.01
N VAL A 142 -6.54 3.67 28.21
CA VAL A 142 -5.52 4.68 28.60
C VAL A 142 -4.08 4.18 28.41
N ASP A 143 -3.81 2.89 28.63
CA ASP A 143 -2.46 2.33 28.51
C ASP A 143 -2.00 2.11 27.06
N ALA A 144 -2.90 2.17 26.08
CA ALA A 144 -2.66 1.75 24.70
C ALA A 144 -2.55 2.89 23.68
N PHE A 145 -2.88 4.13 24.06
CA PHE A 145 -3.08 5.23 23.11
C PHE A 145 -2.08 6.38 23.28
N SER A 146 -1.84 7.10 22.18
CA SER A 146 -0.87 8.20 22.07
C SER A 146 -1.58 9.57 22.10
N GLU A 147 -0.84 10.68 22.06
CA GLU A 147 -1.42 12.04 22.04
C GLU A 147 -2.43 12.27 20.90
N SER A 148 -2.33 11.53 19.79
CA SER A 148 -3.28 11.60 18.67
C SER A 148 -4.69 11.06 19.00
N ASP A 149 -4.87 10.40 20.15
CA ASP A 149 -6.13 9.79 20.57
C ASP A 149 -6.94 10.67 21.55
N SER A 150 -6.53 11.92 21.74
CA SER A 150 -7.24 12.88 22.61
C SER A 150 -8.70 13.09 22.21
N VAL A 151 -9.00 13.15 20.90
CA VAL A 151 -10.38 13.28 20.39
C VAL A 151 -11.20 12.02 20.69
N LEU A 152 -10.61 10.83 20.52
CA LEU A 152 -11.25 9.55 20.85
C LEU A 152 -11.64 9.49 22.33
N MET A 153 -10.72 9.86 23.21
CA MET A 153 -10.98 9.92 24.64
C MET A 153 -12.03 10.96 25.00
N THR A 154 -12.08 12.09 24.29
CA THR A 154 -13.10 13.12 24.50
C THR A 154 -14.51 12.59 24.19
N VAL A 155 -14.67 11.88 23.06
CA VAL A 155 -15.97 11.27 22.71
C VAL A 155 -16.35 10.16 23.70
N LEU A 156 -15.38 9.33 24.12
CA LEU A 156 -15.63 8.27 25.11
C LEU A 156 -16.07 8.85 26.47
N LEU A 157 -15.41 9.92 26.92
CA LEU A 157 -15.76 10.62 28.16
C LEU A 157 -17.17 11.22 28.10
N ASP A 158 -17.54 11.85 26.98
CA ASP A 158 -18.89 12.34 26.75
C ASP A 158 -19.94 11.22 26.77
N MET A 159 -19.61 10.05 26.21
CA MET A 159 -20.48 8.87 26.29
C MET A 159 -20.68 8.41 27.74
N ILE A 160 -19.60 8.33 28.53
CA ILE A 160 -19.64 8.00 29.96
C ILE A 160 -20.49 9.03 30.71
N GLU A 161 -20.24 10.33 30.54
CA GLU A 161 -20.98 11.40 31.20
C GLU A 161 -22.50 11.32 30.91
N LYS A 162 -22.86 11.11 29.64
CA LYS A 162 -24.28 11.00 29.24
C LYS A 162 -24.96 9.76 29.80
N THR A 163 -24.24 8.68 30.08
CA THR A 163 -24.82 7.53 30.81
C THR A 163 -25.13 7.86 32.27
N VAL A 164 -24.29 8.65 32.95
CA VAL A 164 -24.55 9.10 34.34
C VAL A 164 -25.75 10.04 34.40
N ASN A 165 -25.84 10.99 33.47
CA ASN A 165 -26.87 12.02 33.46
C ASN A 165 -28.21 11.55 32.84
N GLY A 166 -28.32 10.28 32.44
CA GLY A 166 -29.52 9.70 31.83
C GLY A 166 -29.84 10.21 30.41
N ALA A 167 -28.89 10.91 29.79
CA ALA A 167 -28.98 11.40 28.41
C ALA A 167 -28.73 10.27 27.39
N ALA A 168 -27.91 9.28 27.73
CA ALA A 168 -27.78 8.05 26.97
C ALA A 168 -28.95 7.09 27.26
N LEU A 169 -29.32 6.29 26.26
CA LEU A 169 -30.58 5.53 26.25
C LEU A 169 -30.34 4.04 26.20
N LYS A 170 -31.05 3.28 27.02
CA LYS A 170 -31.31 1.87 26.75
C LYS A 170 -32.55 1.82 25.86
N ILE A 171 -32.37 1.34 24.63
CA ILE A 171 -33.42 1.30 23.62
C ILE A 171 -33.85 -0.16 23.43
N ASP A 172 -35.10 -0.43 23.74
CA ASP A 172 -35.77 -1.66 23.33
C ASP A 172 -36.57 -1.38 22.06
N PRO A 173 -36.13 -1.86 20.88
CA PRO A 173 -36.82 -1.58 19.63
C PRO A 173 -38.14 -2.35 19.49
N ILE A 174 -38.42 -3.35 20.33
CA ILE A 174 -39.63 -4.19 20.27
C ILE A 174 -40.67 -3.68 21.26
N ASP A 175 -40.28 -3.54 22.53
CA ASP A 175 -41.22 -3.27 23.63
C ASP A 175 -41.09 -1.83 24.19
N GLY A 176 -40.14 -1.04 23.69
CA GLY A 176 -39.89 0.32 24.16
C GLY A 176 -40.96 1.33 23.73
N ASP A 177 -41.21 2.35 24.56
CA ASP A 177 -42.09 3.46 24.20
C ASP A 177 -41.36 4.46 23.27
N PRO A 178 -41.76 4.58 21.99
CA PRO A 178 -41.13 5.53 21.07
C PRO A 178 -41.31 6.99 21.51
N LYS A 179 -42.32 7.31 22.32
CA LYS A 179 -42.54 8.68 22.81
C LYS A 179 -41.36 9.17 23.66
N GLU A 180 -40.83 8.31 24.52
CA GLU A 180 -39.72 8.67 25.41
C GLU A 180 -38.43 8.91 24.63
N LEU A 181 -38.16 8.10 23.60
CA LEU A 181 -37.05 8.31 22.68
C LEU A 181 -37.17 9.67 21.99
N ILE A 182 -38.31 9.94 21.35
CA ILE A 182 -38.51 11.18 20.59
C ILE A 182 -38.51 12.42 21.51
N LYS A 183 -39.06 12.35 22.72
CA LYS A 183 -38.98 13.46 23.70
C LYS A 183 -37.54 13.87 23.96
N LYS A 184 -36.66 12.89 24.20
CA LYS A 184 -35.24 13.18 24.44
C LYS A 184 -34.57 13.76 23.19
N PHE A 185 -34.88 13.25 22.00
CA PHE A 185 -34.39 13.81 20.74
C PHE A 185 -34.84 15.25 20.47
N LYS A 186 -36.03 15.66 20.94
CA LYS A 186 -36.48 17.06 20.78
C LYS A 186 -35.54 18.05 21.48
N HIS A 187 -34.96 17.68 22.62
CA HIS A 187 -34.12 18.57 23.43
C HIS A 187 -32.65 18.61 23.00
N ILE A 188 -32.22 17.68 22.14
CA ILE A 188 -30.85 17.63 21.61
C ILE A 188 -30.65 18.74 20.57
N HIS A 189 -29.51 19.42 20.62
CA HIS A 189 -29.17 20.45 19.64
C HIS A 189 -28.76 19.77 18.33
N GLY A 190 -29.11 20.37 17.20
CA GLY A 190 -28.72 19.81 15.91
C GLY A 190 -27.45 20.47 15.39
N ILE A 191 -26.62 19.72 14.69
CA ILE A 191 -25.54 20.26 13.87
C ILE A 191 -26.19 21.10 12.79
N ALA A 192 -26.02 22.42 12.85
CA ALA A 192 -26.43 23.34 11.80
C ALA A 192 -25.43 23.29 10.63
N TYR A 193 -25.90 23.52 9.41
CA TYR A 193 -25.08 23.56 8.19
C TYR A 193 -24.19 22.30 8.02
N PRO A 194 -24.79 21.10 8.00
CA PRO A 194 -24.03 19.86 7.93
C PRO A 194 -23.12 19.74 6.70
N GLY A 195 -23.40 20.47 5.63
CA GLY A 195 -22.52 20.67 4.47
C GLY A 195 -21.06 21.00 4.80
N GLU A 196 -20.84 21.78 5.87
CA GLU A 196 -19.51 22.23 6.30
C GLU A 196 -18.84 21.27 7.28
N VAL A 197 -19.60 20.33 7.82
CA VAL A 197 -19.23 19.53 8.99
C VAL A 197 -18.99 18.09 8.63
N PHE A 198 -19.92 17.51 7.86
CA PHE A 198 -19.86 16.10 7.51
C PHE A 198 -18.82 15.90 6.41
N ARG A 199 -17.82 15.09 6.74
CA ARG A 199 -16.76 14.71 5.82
C ARG A 199 -17.02 13.31 5.34
N PHE A 200 -16.65 13.11 4.09
CA PHE A 200 -16.60 11.78 3.55
C PHE A 200 -15.59 10.93 4.33
N SER A 201 -16.04 9.78 4.82
CA SER A 201 -15.22 8.83 5.58
C SER A 201 -15.39 7.43 5.01
N ILE A 202 -14.25 6.80 4.72
CA ILE A 202 -14.14 5.38 4.43
C ILE A 202 -13.03 4.82 5.29
N ASN A 203 -13.27 3.66 5.88
CA ASN A 203 -12.25 3.01 6.69
C ASN A 203 -11.09 2.50 5.82
N ALA A 204 -9.91 2.36 6.42
CA ALA A 204 -8.71 1.95 5.68
C ALA A 204 -8.87 0.60 4.95
N SER A 205 -9.70 -0.31 5.48
CA SER A 205 -9.94 -1.62 4.87
C SER A 205 -10.71 -1.50 3.55
N ALA A 206 -11.78 -0.71 3.50
CA ALA A 206 -12.59 -0.52 2.30
C ALA A 206 -11.80 0.27 1.25
N ALA A 207 -11.01 1.27 1.66
CA ALA A 207 -10.10 1.96 0.75
C ALA A 207 -9.06 1.00 0.14
N ASN A 208 -8.45 0.13 0.95
CA ASN A 208 -7.49 -0.86 0.45
C ASN A 208 -8.15 -1.88 -0.48
N ASN A 209 -9.34 -2.37 -0.13
CA ASN A 209 -10.05 -3.32 -0.99
C ASN A 209 -10.47 -2.67 -2.32
N ALA A 210 -10.82 -1.37 -2.32
CA ALA A 210 -11.09 -0.63 -3.54
C ALA A 210 -9.85 -0.49 -4.43
N LEU A 211 -8.67 -0.23 -3.83
CA LEU A 211 -7.40 -0.21 -4.59
C LEU A 211 -7.08 -1.58 -5.21
N VAL A 212 -7.25 -2.66 -4.46
CA VAL A 212 -7.08 -4.03 -4.96
C VAL A 212 -8.06 -4.31 -6.11
N TYR A 213 -9.30 -3.86 -5.97
CA TYR A 213 -10.33 -4.03 -7.00
C TYR A 213 -9.99 -3.28 -8.29
N ILE A 214 -9.50 -2.03 -8.20
CA ILE A 214 -9.02 -1.25 -9.36
C ILE A 214 -7.90 -2.00 -10.08
N GLU A 215 -6.92 -2.51 -9.33
CA GLU A 215 -5.79 -3.26 -9.90
C GLU A 215 -6.27 -4.55 -10.60
N GLN A 216 -7.37 -5.15 -10.13
CA GLN A 216 -8.00 -6.31 -10.77
C GLN A 216 -8.76 -5.90 -12.04
N CYS A 217 -9.51 -4.79 -12.02
CA CYS A 217 -10.22 -4.28 -13.20
C CYS A 217 -9.28 -3.96 -14.36
N GLU A 218 -8.09 -3.41 -14.07
CA GLU A 218 -7.06 -3.14 -15.09
C GLU A 218 -6.55 -4.39 -15.80
N LYS A 219 -6.72 -5.57 -15.19
CA LYS A 219 -6.24 -6.87 -15.71
C LYS A 219 -7.30 -7.64 -16.51
N VAL A 220 -8.54 -7.13 -16.63
CA VAL A 220 -9.63 -7.85 -17.32
C VAL A 220 -9.66 -7.50 -18.82
N ASP A 221 -9.31 -8.48 -19.67
CA ASP A 221 -9.32 -8.34 -21.14
C ASP A 221 -10.71 -8.54 -21.80
N HIS A 222 -11.74 -8.89 -21.03
CA HIS A 222 -13.07 -9.21 -21.57
C HIS A 222 -13.92 -7.96 -21.84
N VAL A 223 -14.22 -7.71 -23.13
CA VAL A 223 -14.87 -6.48 -23.65
C VAL A 223 -16.18 -6.09 -22.95
N ARG A 224 -17.08 -7.04 -22.63
CA ARG A 224 -18.35 -6.75 -21.94
C ARG A 224 -18.21 -6.46 -20.45
N VAL A 225 -17.16 -6.99 -19.81
CA VAL A 225 -16.83 -6.65 -18.42
C VAL A 225 -16.17 -5.27 -18.38
N LYS A 226 -15.49 -4.88 -19.47
CA LYS A 226 -14.79 -3.61 -19.62
C LYS A 226 -15.70 -2.38 -19.63
N GLU A 227 -16.94 -2.48 -20.12
CA GLU A 227 -17.90 -1.37 -20.12
C GLU A 227 -18.41 -1.06 -18.70
N ASN A 228 -18.90 -2.07 -17.96
CA ASN A 228 -19.28 -1.90 -16.56
C ASN A 228 -18.08 -1.56 -15.66
N ALA A 229 -16.90 -2.09 -15.97
CA ALA A 229 -15.66 -1.73 -15.30
C ALA A 229 -15.23 -0.30 -15.63
N ALA A 230 -15.55 0.25 -16.81
CA ALA A 230 -15.21 1.63 -17.16
C ALA A 230 -16.04 2.63 -16.35
N ASP A 231 -17.35 2.41 -16.21
CA ASP A 231 -18.22 3.26 -15.37
C ASP A 231 -17.80 3.17 -13.89
N ALA A 232 -17.54 1.96 -13.39
CA ALA A 232 -17.01 1.75 -12.04
C ALA A 232 -15.63 2.40 -11.87
N HIS A 233 -14.75 2.30 -12.87
CA HIS A 233 -13.42 2.91 -12.86
C HIS A 233 -13.50 4.44 -12.92
N GLU A 234 -14.46 5.04 -13.63
CA GLU A 234 -14.65 6.49 -13.67
C GLU A 234 -15.16 7.02 -12.32
N ILE A 235 -16.11 6.32 -11.70
CA ILE A 235 -16.58 6.63 -10.33
C ILE A 235 -15.44 6.45 -9.34
N LEU A 236 -14.66 5.36 -9.43
CA LEU A 236 -13.50 5.09 -8.57
C LEU A 236 -12.35 6.08 -8.79
N LYS A 237 -12.17 6.60 -10.00
CA LYS A 237 -11.14 7.59 -10.34
C LYS A 237 -11.54 8.98 -9.87
N THR A 238 -12.81 9.36 -10.03
CA THR A 238 -13.39 10.56 -9.43
C THR A 238 -13.26 10.47 -7.90
N TYR A 239 -13.58 9.32 -7.32
CA TYR A 239 -13.37 9.01 -5.92
C TYR A 239 -11.91 9.15 -5.48
N ILE A 240 -10.95 8.53 -6.17
CA ILE A 240 -9.51 8.67 -5.84
C ILE A 240 -9.06 10.12 -6.00
N SER A 241 -9.59 10.85 -6.98
CA SER A 241 -9.27 12.27 -7.16
C SER A 241 -9.81 13.12 -6.01
N GLU A 242 -11.06 12.92 -5.59
CA GLU A 242 -11.68 13.66 -4.49
C GLU A 242 -11.12 13.24 -3.13
N TYR A 243 -10.94 11.94 -2.91
CA TYR A 243 -10.28 11.39 -1.72
C TYR A 243 -8.81 11.81 -1.69
N GLY A 244 -8.14 11.85 -2.83
CA GLY A 244 -6.77 12.35 -2.99
C GLY A 244 -6.69 13.84 -2.68
N ASN A 245 -7.63 14.65 -3.15
CA ASN A 245 -7.75 16.07 -2.78
C ASN A 245 -8.05 16.25 -1.29
N PHE A 246 -8.92 15.42 -0.72
CA PHE A 246 -9.22 15.41 0.71
C PHE A 246 -8.00 15.01 1.54
N LEU A 247 -7.29 13.94 1.17
CA LEU A 247 -6.04 13.52 1.81
C LEU A 247 -4.99 14.60 1.66
N HIS A 248 -4.82 15.16 0.47
CA HIS A 248 -3.91 16.27 0.21
C HIS A 248 -4.27 17.48 1.09
N GLN A 249 -5.56 17.79 1.28
CA GLN A 249 -6.02 18.85 2.17
C GLN A 249 -5.81 18.50 3.65
N LYS A 250 -6.06 17.26 4.07
CA LYS A 250 -5.86 16.80 5.47
C LYS A 250 -4.39 16.71 5.82
N ILE A 251 -3.56 16.24 4.89
CA ILE A 251 -2.10 16.29 4.91
C ILE A 251 -1.71 17.75 4.99
N ARG A 252 -2.11 18.62 4.08
CA ARG A 252 -1.80 20.06 4.12
C ARG A 252 -2.22 20.72 5.44
N CYS A 253 -3.39 20.39 6.00
CA CYS A 253 -3.84 20.90 7.30
C CYS A 253 -3.00 20.36 8.48
N LYS A 254 -2.66 19.07 8.48
CA LYS A 254 -1.77 18.47 9.50
C LYS A 254 -0.33 18.98 9.38
N PHE A 255 0.20 19.09 8.17
CA PHE A 255 1.54 19.58 7.87
C PHE A 255 1.67 21.09 8.12
N ASN A 256 0.61 21.89 7.90
CA ASN A 256 0.59 23.31 8.26
C ASN A 256 0.52 23.58 9.78
N HIS A 257 0.24 22.56 10.61
CA HIS A 257 0.05 22.77 12.06
C HIS A 257 1.06 22.06 12.95
N THR A 258 1.91 21.15 12.47
CA THR A 258 2.78 20.40 13.41
C THR A 258 4.13 19.95 12.88
N ILE A 259 4.37 19.98 11.56
CA ILE A 259 5.65 19.52 11.01
C ILE A 259 6.48 20.74 10.61
N THR A 260 7.63 20.90 11.25
CA THR A 260 8.57 21.95 10.83
C THR A 260 9.13 21.55 9.46
N CYS A 261 9.39 22.52 8.58
CA CYS A 261 9.99 22.28 7.26
C CYS A 261 11.27 21.40 7.34
N ILE A 262 11.90 21.35 8.52
CA ILE A 262 13.08 20.57 8.86
C ILE A 262 12.81 19.05 8.80
N ASP A 263 11.70 18.55 9.34
CA ASP A 263 11.45 17.09 9.41
C ASP A 263 11.21 16.49 8.01
N VAL A 264 10.46 17.21 7.17
CA VAL A 264 10.23 16.84 5.76
C VAL A 264 11.53 16.84 4.96
N GLN A 265 12.41 17.82 5.23
CA GLN A 265 13.73 17.87 4.57
C GLN A 265 14.58 16.66 4.97
N GLU A 266 14.60 16.27 6.24
CA GLU A 266 15.39 15.12 6.69
C GLU A 266 14.89 13.82 6.06
N ASP A 267 13.57 13.62 5.96
CA ASP A 267 12.98 12.46 5.27
C ASP A 267 13.36 12.42 3.78
N LEU A 268 13.31 13.58 3.10
CA LEU A 268 13.77 13.69 1.71
C LEU A 268 15.26 13.37 1.59
N PHE A 269 16.10 13.87 2.49
CA PHE A 269 17.53 13.55 2.52
C PHE A 269 17.79 12.07 2.79
N GLN A 270 17.02 11.44 3.66
CA GLN A 270 17.14 10.01 3.94
C GLN A 270 16.74 9.17 2.72
N GLY A 271 15.72 9.59 1.98
CA GLY A 271 15.39 9.01 0.68
C GLY A 271 16.54 9.13 -0.32
N LEU A 272 17.16 10.31 -0.42
CA LEU A 272 18.31 10.55 -1.30
C LEU A 272 19.53 9.69 -0.92
N ARG A 273 19.84 9.53 0.38
CA ARG A 273 20.89 8.62 0.85
C ARG A 273 20.59 7.16 0.47
N SER A 274 19.33 6.77 0.55
CA SER A 274 18.88 5.41 0.19
C SER A 274 19.07 5.13 -1.31
N ILE A 275 18.84 6.13 -2.17
CA ILE A 275 19.13 6.04 -3.60
C ILE A 275 20.62 5.83 -3.83
N GLU A 276 21.47 6.60 -3.15
CA GLU A 276 22.93 6.48 -3.27
C GLU A 276 23.42 5.06 -2.91
N ILE A 277 22.92 4.51 -1.80
CA ILE A 277 23.22 3.12 -1.39
C ILE A 277 22.75 2.13 -2.46
N CYS A 278 21.55 2.33 -3.04
CA CYS A 278 21.03 1.45 -4.08
C CYS A 278 21.86 1.52 -5.36
N ILE A 279 22.33 2.72 -5.75
CA ILE A 279 23.24 2.92 -6.89
C ILE A 279 24.54 2.17 -6.67
N ASP A 280 25.15 2.32 -5.50
CA ASP A 280 26.45 1.71 -5.18
C ASP A 280 26.34 0.17 -5.05
N ALA A 281 25.17 -0.36 -4.70
CA ALA A 281 24.87 -1.80 -4.64
C ALA A 281 24.41 -2.42 -5.98
N ASP A 282 24.49 -1.67 -7.08
CA ASP A 282 23.97 -2.05 -8.40
C ASP A 282 22.46 -2.44 -8.37
N SER A 283 21.67 -1.85 -7.45
CA SER A 283 20.24 -2.10 -7.24
C SER A 283 19.36 -1.07 -7.97
N PHE A 284 19.56 -0.95 -9.27
CA PHE A 284 18.99 0.13 -10.11
C PHE A 284 17.47 0.22 -10.06
N CYS A 285 16.79 -0.92 -10.03
CA CYS A 285 15.32 -0.98 -9.95
C CYS A 285 14.77 -0.27 -8.70
N GLN A 286 15.44 -0.47 -7.57
CA GLN A 286 15.05 0.12 -6.30
C GLN A 286 15.39 1.61 -6.28
N ALA A 287 16.56 1.98 -6.81
CA ALA A 287 16.96 3.36 -6.98
C ALA A 287 15.97 4.17 -7.85
N GLU A 288 15.52 3.65 -9.00
CA GLU A 288 14.50 4.32 -9.84
C GLU A 288 13.19 4.50 -9.10
N LYS A 289 12.70 3.44 -8.45
CA LYS A 289 11.44 3.50 -7.71
C LYS A 289 11.49 4.58 -6.61
N ILE A 290 12.60 4.66 -5.88
CA ILE A 290 12.77 5.68 -4.84
C ILE A 290 12.89 7.08 -5.48
N MET A 291 13.59 7.21 -6.61
CA MET A 291 13.72 8.47 -7.34
C MET A 291 12.37 8.99 -7.86
N ASP A 292 11.52 8.10 -8.39
CA ASP A 292 10.17 8.44 -8.86
C ASP A 292 9.28 8.90 -7.70
N ASN A 293 9.31 8.15 -6.58
CA ASN A 293 8.59 8.52 -5.36
C ASN A 293 9.05 9.88 -4.83
N LEU A 294 10.36 10.13 -4.77
CA LEU A 294 10.91 11.42 -4.34
C LEU A 294 10.54 12.55 -5.31
N SER A 295 10.56 12.29 -6.62
CA SER A 295 10.18 13.29 -7.62
C SER A 295 8.70 13.65 -7.53
N CYS A 296 7.84 12.67 -7.21
CA CYS A 296 6.44 12.90 -6.90
C CYS A 296 6.29 13.74 -5.64
N ALA A 297 6.92 13.32 -4.53
CA ALA A 297 6.90 14.06 -3.28
C ALA A 297 7.40 15.51 -3.43
N GLN A 298 8.50 15.72 -4.16
CA GLN A 298 9.05 17.06 -4.44
C GLN A 298 8.07 17.93 -5.21
N ARG A 299 7.31 17.36 -6.16
CA ARG A 299 6.32 18.10 -6.94
C ARG A 299 5.13 18.53 -6.06
N GLU A 300 4.61 17.61 -5.26
CA GLU A 300 3.49 17.89 -4.34
C GLU A 300 3.90 18.86 -3.22
N LEU A 301 5.17 18.84 -2.83
CA LEU A 301 5.71 19.69 -1.77
C LEU A 301 6.39 20.96 -2.29
N ALA A 302 6.33 21.25 -3.60
CA ALA A 302 7.06 22.38 -4.20
C ALA A 302 6.73 23.73 -3.54
N ASP A 303 5.48 23.92 -3.12
CA ASP A 303 5.01 25.13 -2.46
C ASP A 303 5.43 25.24 -0.98
N ILE A 304 5.82 24.11 -0.37
CA ILE A 304 6.09 23.98 1.07
C ILE A 304 7.60 23.85 1.34
N CYS A 305 8.33 23.21 0.44
CA CYS A 305 9.72 22.86 0.60
C CYS A 305 10.56 23.43 -0.55
N THR A 306 10.89 24.72 -0.47
CA THR A 306 11.75 25.42 -1.44
C THR A 306 13.25 25.19 -1.21
N SER A 307 13.62 24.06 -0.61
CA SER A 307 15.01 23.82 -0.21
C SER A 307 15.89 23.55 -1.43
N ASP A 308 16.65 24.57 -1.82
CA ASP A 308 17.67 24.51 -2.87
C ASP A 308 18.63 23.31 -2.70
N SER A 309 18.90 22.89 -1.46
CA SER A 309 19.83 21.78 -1.18
C SER A 309 19.25 20.41 -1.57
N VAL A 310 17.96 20.18 -1.31
CA VAL A 310 17.25 18.95 -1.70
C VAL A 310 17.18 18.84 -3.23
N TYR A 311 16.85 19.94 -3.91
CA TYR A 311 16.82 19.99 -5.36
C TYR A 311 18.20 19.72 -5.97
N LYS A 312 19.24 20.40 -5.46
CA LYS A 312 20.64 20.20 -5.92
C LYS A 312 21.09 18.74 -5.74
N LYS A 313 20.81 18.11 -4.60
CA LYS A 313 21.20 16.72 -4.36
C LYS A 313 20.39 15.74 -5.20
N SER A 314 19.10 16.00 -5.45
CA SER A 314 18.28 15.23 -6.38
C SER A 314 18.85 15.25 -7.80
N GLU A 315 19.21 16.44 -8.29
CA GLU A 315 19.85 16.61 -9.60
C GLU A 315 21.25 15.97 -9.67
N GLU A 316 22.04 16.06 -8.60
CA GLU A 316 23.32 15.35 -8.50
C GLU A 316 23.13 13.83 -8.60
N LEU A 317 22.17 13.27 -7.88
CA LEU A 317 21.88 11.84 -7.92
C LEU A 317 21.30 11.41 -9.26
N ARG A 318 20.46 12.22 -9.91
CA ARG A 318 20.01 11.98 -11.29
C ARG A 318 21.18 11.91 -12.25
N LYS A 319 22.13 12.84 -12.15
CA LYS A 319 23.38 12.80 -12.95
C LYS A 319 24.22 11.57 -12.62
N LYS A 320 24.36 11.20 -11.35
CA LYS A 320 25.06 9.95 -10.93
C LYS A 320 24.36 8.72 -11.52
N PHE A 321 23.04 8.74 -11.55
CA PHE A 321 22.19 7.69 -12.09
C PHE A 321 22.30 7.60 -13.62
N ASP A 322 22.30 8.72 -14.33
CA ASP A 322 22.51 8.74 -15.79
C ASP A 322 23.93 8.32 -16.16
N ASN A 323 24.91 8.64 -15.31
CA ASN A 323 26.30 8.20 -15.48
C ASN A 323 26.52 6.73 -15.13
N ILE A 324 25.58 6.04 -14.49
CA ILE A 324 25.72 4.64 -14.09
C ILE A 324 26.02 3.74 -15.30
N VAL A 325 25.45 4.11 -16.45
CA VAL A 325 25.69 3.45 -17.75
C VAL A 325 27.17 3.48 -18.10
N SER A 326 27.78 4.67 -18.03
CA SER A 326 29.20 4.85 -18.33
C SER A 326 30.07 4.11 -17.32
N THR A 327 29.72 4.15 -16.03
CA THR A 327 30.49 3.50 -14.96
C THR A 327 30.47 1.98 -15.06
N ILE A 328 29.29 1.38 -15.30
CA ILE A 328 29.17 -0.06 -15.52
C ILE A 328 29.93 -0.46 -16.79
N SER A 329 29.73 0.30 -17.86
CA SER A 329 30.40 0.03 -19.13
C SER A 329 31.92 0.10 -18.99
N SER A 330 32.46 1.12 -18.32
CA SER A 330 33.90 1.28 -18.11
C SER A 330 34.48 0.22 -17.19
N ARG A 331 33.72 -0.23 -16.18
CA ARG A 331 34.14 -1.33 -15.28
C ARG A 331 34.50 -2.57 -16.09
N TYR A 332 33.69 -2.91 -17.09
CA TYR A 332 33.90 -4.09 -17.94
C TYR A 332 34.88 -3.88 -19.10
N ASP A 333 35.33 -2.65 -19.38
CA ASP A 333 36.41 -2.43 -20.36
C ASP A 333 37.75 -2.96 -19.86
N SER A 334 37.98 -2.89 -18.55
CA SER A 334 39.25 -3.29 -17.92
C SER A 334 39.14 -4.54 -17.05
N LEU A 335 37.95 -5.14 -16.91
CA LEU A 335 37.74 -6.29 -16.04
C LEU A 335 38.34 -7.55 -16.64
N ASP A 336 39.30 -8.14 -15.95
CA ASP A 336 39.82 -9.46 -16.31
C ASP A 336 38.75 -10.53 -16.03
N VAL A 337 38.75 -11.58 -16.84
CA VAL A 337 37.87 -12.74 -16.69
C VAL A 337 38.08 -13.42 -15.34
N GLU A 338 39.30 -13.36 -14.80
CA GLU A 338 39.61 -13.91 -13.47
C GLU A 338 38.86 -13.18 -12.33
N ASP A 339 38.52 -11.90 -12.53
CA ASP A 339 37.82 -11.07 -11.54
C ASP A 339 36.29 -11.22 -11.57
N TYR A 340 35.74 -12.04 -12.46
CA TYR A 340 34.29 -12.26 -12.57
C TYR A 340 33.66 -12.85 -11.31
N SER A 341 34.46 -13.49 -10.45
CA SER A 341 34.00 -13.96 -9.14
C SER A 341 33.68 -12.84 -8.15
N PHE A 342 34.35 -11.68 -8.27
CA PHE A 342 34.08 -10.49 -7.45
C PHE A 342 32.99 -9.61 -8.06
N HIS A 343 32.88 -9.62 -9.39
CA HIS A 343 31.93 -8.82 -10.15
C HIS A 343 31.12 -9.68 -11.11
N SER A 344 30.29 -10.56 -10.55
CA SER A 344 29.48 -11.55 -11.28
C SER A 344 28.67 -10.93 -12.43
N PRO A 345 29.07 -11.19 -13.69
CA PRO A 345 28.35 -10.67 -14.85
C PRO A 345 26.91 -11.20 -14.93
N LYS A 346 26.69 -12.45 -14.51
CA LYS A 346 25.37 -13.08 -14.41
C LYS A 346 24.43 -12.29 -13.52
N ASP A 347 24.87 -11.89 -12.34
CA ASP A 347 24.01 -11.17 -11.39
C ASP A 347 23.68 -9.76 -11.89
N LEU A 348 24.67 -9.04 -12.43
CA LEU A 348 24.44 -7.73 -13.03
C LEU A 348 23.46 -7.80 -14.19
N LEU A 349 23.66 -8.73 -15.13
CA LEU A 349 22.79 -8.86 -16.30
C LEU A 349 21.36 -9.26 -15.94
N LYS A 350 21.18 -10.11 -14.93
CA LYS A 350 19.86 -10.45 -14.37
C LYS A 350 19.18 -9.23 -13.76
N LYS A 351 19.92 -8.39 -13.03
CA LYS A 351 19.37 -7.13 -12.49
C LYS A 351 18.95 -6.18 -13.62
N LEU A 352 19.77 -6.02 -14.66
CA LEU A 352 19.48 -5.17 -15.81
C LEU A 352 18.25 -5.66 -16.59
N GLU A 353 18.12 -6.97 -16.79
CA GLU A 353 16.96 -7.59 -17.44
C GLU A 353 15.67 -7.36 -16.66
N LEU A 354 15.73 -7.44 -15.31
CA LEU A 354 14.57 -7.14 -14.47
C LEU A 354 14.09 -5.68 -14.67
N VAL A 355 15.00 -4.72 -14.79
CA VAL A 355 14.63 -3.31 -15.04
C VAL A 355 14.13 -3.11 -16.47
N GLU A 356 14.76 -3.78 -17.45
CA GLU A 356 14.32 -3.77 -18.85
C GLU A 356 12.86 -4.24 -18.99
N SER A 357 12.48 -5.32 -18.29
CA SER A 357 11.10 -5.86 -18.31
C SER A 357 10.03 -4.87 -17.82
N ARG A 358 10.42 -3.80 -17.13
CA ARG A 358 9.54 -2.72 -16.64
C ARG A 358 9.45 -1.54 -17.61
N GLY A 359 9.97 -1.66 -18.83
CA GLY A 359 9.90 -0.64 -19.87
C GLY A 359 11.13 0.28 -19.96
N GLY A 360 12.20 -0.04 -19.24
CA GLY A 360 13.43 0.76 -19.23
C GLY A 360 14.31 0.52 -20.47
N THR A 361 13.99 1.17 -21.60
CA THR A 361 14.73 1.03 -22.88
C THR A 361 16.23 1.34 -22.77
N ARG A 362 16.62 2.24 -21.86
CA ARG A 362 18.04 2.53 -21.56
C ARG A 362 18.79 1.32 -21.02
N TYR A 363 18.16 0.50 -20.17
CA TYR A 363 18.82 -0.67 -19.58
C TYR A 363 19.04 -1.79 -20.58
N HIS A 364 18.17 -1.91 -21.57
CA HIS A 364 18.42 -2.79 -22.70
C HIS A 364 19.74 -2.46 -23.40
N GLN A 365 20.00 -1.18 -23.69
CA GLN A 365 21.23 -0.75 -24.34
C GLN A 365 22.47 -1.01 -23.47
N ILE A 366 22.36 -0.80 -22.15
CA ILE A 366 23.41 -1.13 -21.18
C ILE A 366 23.69 -2.64 -21.20
N ARG A 367 22.63 -3.45 -21.07
CA ARG A 367 22.70 -4.91 -21.06
C ARG A 367 23.41 -5.43 -22.30
N MET A 368 23.02 -4.94 -23.48
CA MET A 368 23.63 -5.31 -24.75
C MET A 368 25.09 -4.88 -24.86
N THR A 369 25.45 -3.72 -24.30
CA THR A 369 26.84 -3.24 -24.28
C THR A 369 27.72 -4.08 -23.36
N VAL A 370 27.25 -4.37 -22.15
CA VAL A 370 27.95 -5.24 -21.19
C VAL A 370 28.12 -6.66 -21.75
N LEU A 371 27.06 -7.24 -22.33
CA LEU A 371 27.12 -8.55 -23.00
C LEU A 371 28.20 -8.59 -24.09
N ARG A 372 28.30 -7.53 -24.91
CA ARG A 372 29.32 -7.42 -25.95
C ARG A 372 30.73 -7.42 -25.37
N LYS A 373 30.96 -6.65 -24.30
CA LYS A 373 32.28 -6.56 -23.64
C LYS A 373 32.67 -7.87 -22.98
N ILE A 374 31.74 -8.51 -22.27
CA ILE A 374 31.96 -9.84 -21.67
C ILE A 374 32.38 -10.83 -22.75
N ARG A 375 31.70 -10.85 -23.91
CA ARG A 375 32.06 -11.72 -25.02
C ARG A 375 33.47 -11.44 -25.53
N GLN A 376 33.82 -10.18 -25.74
CA GLN A 376 35.15 -9.77 -26.19
C GLN A 376 36.24 -10.18 -25.20
N ASN A 377 36.07 -9.87 -23.91
CA ASN A 377 37.05 -10.19 -22.88
C ASN A 377 37.25 -11.71 -22.74
N PHE A 378 36.16 -12.47 -22.78
CA PHE A 378 36.25 -13.93 -22.67
C PHE A 378 36.91 -14.56 -23.90
N SER A 379 36.55 -14.11 -25.11
CA SER A 379 37.22 -14.55 -26.35
C SER A 379 38.72 -14.22 -26.34
N LEU A 380 39.09 -13.01 -25.96
CA LEU A 380 40.51 -12.62 -25.83
C LEU A 380 41.26 -13.47 -24.79
N ALA A 381 40.61 -13.86 -23.70
CA ALA A 381 41.21 -14.72 -22.70
C ALA A 381 41.41 -16.17 -23.20
N ILE A 382 40.49 -16.69 -24.02
CA ILE A 382 40.66 -17.97 -24.72
C ILE A 382 41.81 -17.88 -25.73
N GLU A 383 41.89 -16.81 -26.52
CA GLU A 383 42.97 -16.61 -27.49
C GLU A 383 44.34 -16.57 -26.81
N LYS A 384 44.47 -15.82 -25.71
CA LYS A 384 45.71 -15.77 -24.90
C LYS A 384 46.14 -17.13 -24.35
N LEU A 385 45.21 -18.09 -24.22
CA LEU A 385 45.55 -19.45 -23.80
C LEU A 385 46.43 -20.19 -24.82
N LEU A 386 46.32 -19.86 -26.11
CA LEU A 386 47.21 -20.39 -27.16
C LEU A 386 48.66 -19.98 -26.93
N ASP A 387 48.87 -18.72 -26.58
CA ASP A 387 50.19 -18.13 -26.37
C ASP A 387 50.78 -18.49 -25.00
N THR A 388 49.98 -19.03 -24.09
CA THR A 388 50.41 -19.40 -22.73
C THR A 388 51.32 -20.65 -22.77
N PRO A 389 52.45 -20.69 -22.03
CA PRO A 389 53.30 -21.87 -21.89
C PRO A 389 52.52 -23.12 -21.47
N LEU A 390 52.87 -24.28 -22.04
CA LEU A 390 52.12 -25.53 -21.88
C LEU A 390 51.93 -25.98 -20.43
N ASP A 391 52.90 -25.69 -19.56
CA ASP A 391 52.88 -25.99 -18.13
C ASP A 391 51.92 -25.07 -17.33
N GLU A 392 51.64 -23.87 -17.81
CA GLU A 392 50.71 -22.91 -17.19
C GLU A 392 49.27 -23.04 -17.70
N ARG A 393 49.08 -23.57 -18.91
CA ARG A 393 47.75 -23.73 -19.56
C ARG A 393 46.71 -24.42 -18.67
N PRO A 394 46.99 -25.51 -17.93
CA PRO A 394 45.98 -26.16 -17.08
C PRO A 394 45.45 -25.25 -15.96
N ALA A 395 46.30 -24.37 -15.41
CA ALA A 395 45.88 -23.42 -14.39
C ALA A 395 44.98 -22.34 -14.98
N LYS A 396 45.36 -21.77 -16.13
CA LYS A 396 44.54 -20.79 -16.85
C LYS A 396 43.21 -21.38 -17.34
N MET A 397 43.22 -22.62 -17.83
CA MET A 397 42.00 -23.34 -18.21
C MET A 397 41.04 -23.52 -17.01
N ARG A 398 41.56 -23.87 -15.83
CA ARG A 398 40.74 -23.93 -14.60
C ARG A 398 40.17 -22.57 -14.22
N SER A 399 40.95 -21.51 -14.36
CA SER A 399 40.51 -20.12 -14.12
C SER A 399 39.34 -19.74 -15.05
N LEU A 400 39.47 -20.00 -16.35
CA LEU A 400 38.41 -19.74 -17.34
C LEU A 400 37.14 -20.56 -17.07
N ASN A 401 37.29 -21.84 -16.72
CA ASN A 401 36.15 -22.69 -16.34
C ASN A 401 35.45 -22.20 -15.07
N CYS A 402 36.20 -21.66 -14.11
CA CYS A 402 35.64 -21.02 -12.93
C CYS A 402 34.85 -19.76 -13.32
N ALA A 403 35.43 -18.91 -14.18
CA ALA A 403 34.78 -17.70 -14.66
C ALA A 403 33.48 -17.96 -15.45
N LEU A 404 33.39 -19.08 -16.18
CA LEU A 404 32.15 -19.49 -16.86
C LEU A 404 30.96 -19.58 -15.90
N CYS A 405 31.16 -20.04 -14.66
CA CYS A 405 30.07 -20.18 -13.68
C CYS A 405 29.37 -18.84 -13.37
N PHE A 406 30.05 -17.71 -13.60
CA PHE A 406 29.56 -16.36 -13.38
C PHE A 406 28.97 -15.70 -14.63
N LEU A 407 28.89 -16.42 -15.75
CA LEU A 407 28.24 -15.92 -16.97
C LEU A 407 26.74 -16.29 -17.03
N PRO A 408 25.92 -15.57 -17.81
CA PRO A 408 24.58 -16.04 -18.19
C PRO A 408 24.62 -17.36 -18.96
N GLU A 409 23.60 -18.20 -18.80
CA GLU A 409 23.53 -19.55 -19.39
C GLU A 409 23.78 -19.57 -20.90
N GLU A 410 23.22 -18.60 -21.62
CA GLU A 410 23.40 -18.43 -23.06
C GLU A 410 24.88 -18.29 -23.46
N LEU A 411 25.67 -17.57 -22.66
CA LEU A 411 27.11 -17.41 -22.90
C LEU A 411 27.90 -18.61 -22.39
N GLN A 412 27.47 -19.23 -21.28
CA GLN A 412 28.11 -20.43 -20.74
C GLN A 412 28.14 -21.55 -21.79
N THR A 413 27.02 -21.85 -22.44
CA THR A 413 26.96 -22.91 -23.44
C THR A 413 27.90 -22.63 -24.61
N SER A 414 27.93 -21.39 -25.11
CA SER A 414 28.76 -20.99 -26.25
C SER A 414 30.26 -21.09 -25.94
N PHE A 415 30.69 -20.59 -24.78
CA PHE A 415 32.11 -20.61 -24.41
C PHE A 415 32.57 -21.95 -23.87
N LYS A 416 31.70 -22.74 -23.22
CA LYS A 416 32.03 -24.10 -22.80
C LYS A 416 32.40 -24.98 -24.00
N LEU A 417 31.63 -24.89 -25.08
CA LEU A 417 31.94 -25.62 -26.32
C LEU A 417 33.34 -25.26 -26.84
N GLN A 418 33.68 -23.97 -26.87
CA GLN A 418 35.01 -23.51 -27.28
C GLN A 418 36.11 -24.04 -26.35
N LEU A 419 35.93 -23.97 -25.03
CA LEU A 419 36.91 -24.50 -24.07
C LEU A 419 37.08 -26.02 -24.18
N ASP A 420 36.02 -26.77 -24.46
CA ASP A 420 36.06 -28.22 -24.66
C ASP A 420 36.84 -28.58 -25.94
N GLU A 421 36.58 -27.87 -27.05
CA GLU A 421 37.35 -27.99 -28.30
C GLU A 421 38.85 -27.73 -28.06
N PHE A 422 39.16 -26.66 -27.32
CA PHE A 422 40.53 -26.33 -26.92
C PHE A 422 41.17 -27.40 -26.03
N SER A 423 40.44 -27.93 -25.07
CA SER A 423 40.92 -29.00 -24.17
C SER A 423 41.27 -30.27 -24.94
N GLN A 424 40.50 -30.58 -25.99
CA GLN A 424 40.77 -31.72 -26.86
C GLN A 424 42.05 -31.51 -27.68
N LEU A 425 42.24 -30.32 -28.26
CA LEU A 425 43.48 -29.97 -28.97
C LEU A 425 44.73 -30.12 -28.08
N PHE A 426 44.67 -29.65 -26.83
CA PHE A 426 45.78 -29.80 -25.89
C PHE A 426 46.09 -31.26 -25.56
N THR A 427 45.06 -32.08 -25.38
CA THR A 427 45.23 -33.50 -25.10
C THR A 427 45.95 -34.21 -26.24
N ASP A 428 45.69 -33.82 -27.48
CA ASP A 428 46.32 -34.41 -28.65
C ASP A 428 47.75 -33.87 -28.89
N GLU A 429 48.01 -32.58 -28.64
CA GLU A 429 49.37 -32.01 -28.63
C GLU A 429 50.28 -32.70 -27.60
N GLU A 430 49.78 -32.93 -26.38
CA GLU A 430 50.53 -33.62 -25.33
C GLU A 430 50.85 -35.08 -25.70
N LYS A 431 49.87 -35.81 -26.28
CA LYS A 431 50.10 -37.17 -26.77
C LYS A 431 51.21 -37.17 -27.83
N MET A 432 51.17 -36.24 -28.78
CA MET A 432 52.20 -36.12 -29.83
C MET A 432 53.58 -35.80 -29.24
N ARG A 433 53.68 -34.90 -28.25
CA ARG A 433 54.96 -34.63 -27.55
C ARG A 433 55.49 -35.87 -26.82
N ARG A 434 54.64 -36.62 -26.13
CA ARG A 434 55.03 -37.85 -25.43
C ARG A 434 55.50 -38.94 -26.39
N VAL A 435 54.86 -39.07 -27.56
CA VAL A 435 55.29 -40.00 -28.62
C VAL A 435 56.67 -39.59 -29.13
N ASN A 436 56.88 -38.30 -29.45
CA ASN A 436 58.17 -37.81 -29.93
C ASN A 436 59.30 -38.02 -28.91
N LEU A 437 59.09 -37.71 -27.63
CA LEU A 437 60.08 -37.94 -26.56
C LEU A 437 60.46 -39.42 -26.40
N LYS A 438 59.50 -40.34 -26.56
CA LYS A 438 59.75 -41.79 -26.54
C LYS A 438 60.53 -42.28 -27.78
N THR A 439 60.36 -41.64 -28.92
CA THR A 439 61.11 -41.96 -30.14
C THR A 439 62.58 -41.53 -30.00
N TYR A 440 62.83 -40.31 -29.49
CA TYR A 440 64.18 -39.81 -29.26
C TYR A 440 64.97 -40.62 -28.21
N SER A 441 64.31 -41.12 -27.17
CA SER A 441 64.98 -41.97 -26.16
C SER A 441 65.33 -43.37 -26.68
N LYS A 442 64.65 -43.87 -27.72
CA LYS A 442 64.94 -45.17 -28.34
C LYS A 442 66.04 -45.12 -29.41
N THR A 443 66.27 -43.97 -30.04
CA THR A 443 67.31 -43.82 -31.09
C THR A 443 68.64 -43.26 -30.56
N GLY A 444 68.71 -42.88 -29.29
CA GLY A 444 69.90 -42.28 -28.65
C GLY A 444 70.97 -43.25 -28.12
N THR A 445 70.82 -44.56 -28.30
CA THR A 445 71.86 -45.56 -27.95
C THR A 445 72.92 -45.66 -29.05
N THR A 446 73.56 -44.55 -29.38
CA THR A 446 74.85 -44.59 -30.08
C THR A 446 75.90 -45.08 -29.10
N THR A 447 76.30 -46.33 -29.24
CA THR A 447 77.53 -46.90 -28.68
C THR A 447 78.70 -45.99 -29.03
N TYR A 448 79.22 -45.27 -28.03
CA TYR A 448 80.54 -44.66 -28.14
C TYR A 448 81.57 -45.80 -28.26
N PRO A 449 82.38 -45.84 -29.33
CA PRO A 449 83.47 -46.80 -29.41
C PRO A 449 84.51 -46.43 -28.34
N SER A 450 84.68 -47.32 -27.38
CA SER A 450 85.70 -47.24 -26.33
C SER A 450 87.10 -47.28 -26.95
N SER A 451 87.86 -46.20 -26.73
CA SER A 451 89.31 -46.12 -26.94
C SER A 451 90.06 -46.32 -25.65
#